data_AF-A0A482VPI6-F1
#
_entry.id   AF-A0A482VPI6-F1
#
_cell.length_a   1.000
_cell.length_b   1.000
_cell.length_c   1.000
_cell.angle_alpha   90.00
_cell.angle_beta   90.00
_cell.angle_gamma   90.00
#
_symmetry.space_group_name_H-M   'P 1'
#
loop_
_entity.id
_entity.type
_entity.pdbx_description
1 polymer ?
#
loop_
_entity_poly.entity_id
_entity_poly.type
_entity_poly.pdbx_seq_one_letter_code
_entity_poly.pdbx_strand_id
1 'polypeptide(L)'
;MNTKILSQAVVSVHIEVRPKYLVPDTNCFIDHLDRITTVTASHVYTLMVPIVVLSELEGLSRGGKSPAPSTRSSLDPQHVRKVALAAKRALSFLKNRPQAVKCVTTKGAVLSSTTFTTEDDSMMDATFKNDDKILATCLVLSKGHREQQAVETGEPKKLVSEVVLLTDDRNLRVKALARDVPVRELVDFMQWAGLG
;
A
#
# COMPACT_ATOMS: atom_id res chain seq x y z
N MET A 1 -12.01 24.61 44.20
CA MET A 1 -11.24 24.34 42.96
C MET A 1 -11.33 22.84 42.68
N ASN A 2 -12.05 22.43 41.62
CA ASN A 2 -12.32 21.02 41.30
C ASN A 2 -11.24 20.45 40.35
N THR A 3 -10.33 19.63 40.88
CA THR A 3 -9.31 18.87 40.14
C THR A 3 -9.90 17.60 39.52
N LYS A 4 -10.78 17.76 38.53
CA LYS A 4 -11.45 16.62 37.85
C LYS A 4 -11.52 16.73 36.31
N ILE A 5 -10.53 17.31 35.64
CA ILE A 5 -10.60 17.56 34.18
C ILE A 5 -9.61 16.77 33.33
N LEU A 6 -8.66 16.01 33.91
CA LEU A 6 -7.73 15.19 33.10
C LEU A 6 -7.69 13.73 33.53
N SER A 7 -8.83 13.05 33.46
CA SER A 7 -8.81 11.62 33.14
C SER A 7 -8.84 11.51 31.61
N GLN A 8 -7.73 11.86 30.94
CA GLN A 8 -7.51 11.39 29.58
C GLN A 8 -7.45 9.86 29.68
N ALA A 9 -8.57 9.20 29.41
CA ALA A 9 -8.60 7.77 29.23
C ALA A 9 -7.58 7.46 28.14
N VAL A 10 -6.48 6.83 28.51
CA VAL A 10 -5.53 6.29 27.54
C VAL A 10 -6.28 5.17 26.83
N VAL A 11 -6.85 5.49 25.66
CA VAL A 11 -7.46 4.49 24.80
C VAL A 11 -6.32 3.70 24.18
N SER A 12 -6.01 2.54 24.77
CA SER A 12 -5.11 1.59 24.16
C SER A 12 -5.86 0.82 23.06
N VAL A 13 -5.26 0.70 21.88
CA VAL A 13 -5.78 -0.09 20.76
C VAL A 13 -4.89 -1.33 20.62
N HIS A 14 -5.47 -2.51 20.62
CA HIS A 14 -4.78 -3.76 20.34
C HIS A 14 -5.20 -4.25 18.97
N ILE A 15 -4.25 -4.38 18.05
CA ILE A 15 -4.52 -4.86 16.68
C ILE A 15 -4.02 -6.29 16.55
N GLU A 16 -4.95 -7.23 16.39
CA GLU A 16 -4.63 -8.58 15.95
C GLU A 16 -4.47 -8.58 14.42
N VAL A 17 -3.29 -8.94 13.94
CA VAL A 17 -2.98 -8.94 12.50
C VAL A 17 -3.15 -10.34 11.95
N ARG A 18 -4.08 -10.52 10.99
CA ARG A 18 -4.36 -11.79 10.29
C ARG A 18 -4.26 -11.58 8.77
N PRO A 19 -3.04 -11.50 8.20
CA PRO A 19 -2.85 -11.05 6.84
C PRO A 19 -3.59 -11.92 5.82
N LYS A 20 -4.41 -11.28 5.00
CA LYS A 20 -5.08 -11.85 3.81
C LYS A 20 -4.85 -10.99 2.59
N TYR A 21 -4.80 -9.67 2.79
CA TYR A 21 -4.60 -8.67 1.76
C TYR A 21 -3.26 -7.97 1.96
N LEU A 22 -2.42 -7.99 0.93
CA LEU A 22 -1.12 -7.34 0.93
C LEU A 22 -1.15 -6.16 -0.03
N VAL A 23 -0.86 -4.96 0.46
CA VAL A 23 -0.85 -3.73 -0.34
C VAL A 23 0.59 -3.31 -0.58
N PRO A 24 1.19 -3.59 -1.74
CA PRO A 24 2.54 -3.13 -2.06
C PRO A 24 2.56 -1.68 -2.54
N ASP A 25 3.64 -0.96 -2.25
CA ASP A 25 3.98 0.31 -2.91
C ASP A 25 4.72 0.10 -4.25
N THR A 26 5.09 1.19 -4.91
CA THR A 26 5.83 1.15 -6.19
C THR A 26 7.21 0.51 -6.05
N ASN A 27 7.94 0.79 -4.96
CA ASN A 27 9.28 0.29 -4.76
C ASN A 27 9.32 -1.23 -4.57
N CYS A 28 8.29 -1.81 -3.94
CA CYS A 28 8.14 -3.28 -3.87
C CYS A 28 8.25 -3.95 -5.24
N PHE A 29 7.69 -3.34 -6.28
CA PHE A 29 7.77 -3.87 -7.64
C PHE A 29 9.09 -3.57 -8.35
N ILE A 30 9.70 -2.41 -8.07
CA ILE A 30 10.97 -2.01 -8.69
C ILE A 30 12.12 -2.86 -8.16
N ASP A 31 12.17 -3.06 -6.84
CA ASP A 31 13.30 -3.65 -6.16
C ASP A 31 13.12 -5.16 -5.90
N HIS A 32 11.88 -5.63 -5.77
CA HIS A 32 11.60 -6.97 -5.23
C HIS A 32 10.57 -7.79 -6.06
N LEU A 33 10.53 -7.61 -7.38
CA LEU A 33 9.56 -8.30 -8.25
C LEU A 33 9.54 -9.83 -8.10
N ASP A 34 10.71 -10.46 -7.94
CA ASP A 34 10.81 -11.92 -7.77
C ASP A 34 10.13 -12.36 -6.45
N ARG A 35 10.29 -11.58 -5.38
CA ARG A 35 9.64 -11.82 -4.09
C ARG A 35 8.13 -11.62 -4.15
N ILE A 36 7.67 -10.59 -4.84
CA ILE A 36 6.25 -10.38 -5.15
C ILE A 36 5.68 -11.60 -5.91
N THR A 37 6.44 -12.14 -6.85
CA THR A 37 6.04 -13.34 -7.61
C THR A 37 5.93 -14.56 -6.69
N THR A 38 6.89 -14.79 -5.80
CA THR A 38 6.82 -15.89 -4.81
C THR A 38 5.62 -15.76 -3.88
N VAL A 39 5.39 -14.58 -3.32
CA VAL A 39 4.26 -14.33 -2.40
C VAL A 39 2.93 -14.58 -3.10
N THR A 40 2.77 -14.10 -4.33
CA THR A 40 1.53 -14.32 -5.10
C THR A 40 1.33 -15.77 -5.50
N ALA A 41 2.40 -16.50 -5.81
CA ALA A 41 2.35 -17.93 -6.14
C ALA A 41 2.00 -18.82 -4.93
N SER A 42 2.12 -18.33 -3.69
CA SER A 42 1.69 -19.07 -2.50
C SER A 42 0.18 -19.31 -2.43
N HIS A 43 -0.62 -18.45 -3.09
CA HIS A 43 -2.09 -18.43 -3.02
C HIS A 43 -2.69 -18.25 -1.60
N VAL A 44 -1.86 -18.01 -0.58
CA VAL A 44 -2.28 -17.75 0.80
C VAL A 44 -2.77 -16.31 0.95
N TYR A 45 -2.16 -15.40 0.20
CA TYR A 45 -2.44 -13.96 0.25
C TYR A 45 -2.94 -13.44 -1.09
N THR A 46 -3.79 -12.42 -1.04
CA THR A 46 -4.19 -11.64 -2.22
C THR A 46 -3.40 -10.33 -2.25
N LEU A 47 -2.68 -10.09 -3.33
CA LEU A 47 -1.99 -8.84 -3.58
C LEU A 47 -3.00 -7.79 -4.10
N MET A 48 -3.23 -6.76 -3.31
CA MET A 48 -4.17 -5.67 -3.58
C MET A 48 -3.38 -4.44 -4.04
N VAL A 49 -3.18 -4.31 -5.35
CA VAL A 49 -2.33 -3.27 -5.96
C VAL A 49 -3.12 -1.97 -6.10
N PRO A 50 -2.74 -0.88 -5.40
CA PRO A 50 -3.36 0.42 -5.59
C PRO A 50 -3.16 0.91 -7.03
N ILE A 51 -4.19 1.48 -7.68
CA ILE A 51 -4.00 1.94 -9.06
C ILE A 51 -2.98 3.08 -9.21
N VAL A 52 -2.71 3.84 -8.13
CA VAL A 52 -1.68 4.88 -8.13
C VAL A 52 -0.30 4.27 -8.37
N VAL A 53 -0.04 3.07 -7.85
CA VAL A 53 1.19 2.32 -8.08
C VAL A 53 1.32 1.92 -9.55
N LEU A 54 0.22 1.50 -10.19
CA LEU A 54 0.20 1.22 -11.62
C LEU A 54 0.53 2.46 -12.44
N SER A 55 -0.10 3.60 -12.14
CA SER A 55 0.18 4.88 -12.80
C SER A 55 1.64 5.32 -12.64
N GLU A 56 2.23 5.13 -11.46
CA GLU A 56 3.65 5.40 -11.24
C GLU A 56 4.55 4.46 -12.05
N LEU A 57 4.28 3.15 -12.05
CA LEU A 57 5.02 2.18 -12.86
C LEU A 57 4.94 2.51 -14.35
N GLU A 58 3.78 2.93 -14.85
CA GLU A 58 3.64 3.40 -16.24
C GLU A 58 4.49 4.64 -16.53
N GLY A 59 4.50 5.63 -15.63
CA GLY A 59 5.34 6.82 -15.73
C GLY A 59 6.84 6.48 -15.72
N LEU A 60 7.26 5.61 -14.81
CA LEU A 60 8.64 5.13 -14.69
C LEU A 60 9.07 4.34 -15.93
N SER A 61 8.19 3.51 -16.49
CA SER A 61 8.49 2.72 -17.70
C SER A 61 8.83 3.57 -18.94
N ARG A 62 8.37 4.83 -18.97
CA ARG A 62 8.63 5.82 -20.02
C ARG A 62 9.90 6.65 -19.77
N GLY A 63 10.64 6.36 -18.69
CA GLY A 63 11.89 7.03 -18.36
C GLY A 63 11.72 8.37 -17.63
N GLY A 64 10.58 8.59 -16.94
CA GLY A 64 10.38 9.76 -16.09
C GLY A 64 10.23 11.07 -16.87
N LYS A 65 9.12 11.25 -17.59
CA LYS A 65 8.75 12.53 -18.21
C LYS A 65 7.57 13.17 -17.47
N SER A 66 7.85 13.86 -16.37
CA SER A 66 6.94 14.91 -15.87
C SER A 66 7.61 16.27 -16.08
N PRO A 67 6.90 17.28 -16.62
CA PRO A 67 7.46 18.60 -16.84
C PRO A 67 7.29 19.46 -15.58
N ALA A 68 8.33 19.66 -14.78
CA ALA A 68 8.43 20.77 -13.83
C ALA A 68 9.86 20.99 -13.31
N PRO A 69 10.22 22.23 -12.92
CA PRO A 69 11.54 22.81 -13.13
C PRO A 69 12.49 22.66 -11.92
N SER A 70 13.79 22.78 -12.23
CA SER A 70 14.89 23.21 -11.35
C SER A 70 15.00 22.55 -9.97
N THR A 71 15.87 21.54 -9.86
CA THR A 71 16.82 21.23 -8.74
C THR A 71 17.21 19.76 -8.67
N ARG A 72 16.63 18.88 -9.49
CA ARG A 72 17.12 17.50 -9.61
C ARG A 72 18.40 17.50 -10.45
N SER A 73 19.53 17.48 -9.75
CA SER A 73 20.79 16.93 -10.23
C SER A 73 20.53 15.77 -11.19
N SER A 74 21.20 15.78 -12.34
CA SER A 74 21.06 14.79 -13.40
C SER A 74 21.09 13.37 -12.82
N LEU A 75 19.92 12.73 -12.73
CA LEU A 75 19.85 11.31 -12.39
C LEU A 75 20.72 10.56 -13.40
N ASP A 76 21.58 9.66 -12.92
CA ASP A 76 22.43 8.83 -13.76
C ASP A 76 21.56 8.17 -14.84
N PRO A 77 21.83 8.42 -16.14
CA PRO A 77 21.07 7.82 -17.23
C PRO A 77 21.00 6.30 -17.15
N GLN A 78 22.02 5.64 -16.59
CA GLN A 78 21.98 4.18 -16.38
C GLN A 78 20.96 3.79 -15.31
N HIS A 79 20.91 4.52 -14.19
CA HIS A 79 19.92 4.31 -13.14
C HIS A 79 18.49 4.49 -13.67
N VAL A 80 18.22 5.58 -14.40
CA VAL A 80 16.90 5.82 -15.01
C VAL A 80 16.49 4.67 -15.94
N ARG A 81 17.43 4.17 -16.76
CA ARG A 81 17.17 3.03 -17.65
C ARG A 81 16.90 1.74 -16.87
N LYS A 82 17.62 1.49 -15.76
CA LYS A 82 17.40 0.32 -14.89
C LYS A 82 16.02 0.35 -14.26
N VAL A 83 15.61 1.49 -13.69
CA VAL A 83 14.27 1.67 -13.09
C VAL A 83 13.18 1.52 -14.15
N ALA A 84 13.35 2.11 -15.33
CA ALA A 84 12.38 1.96 -16.42
C ALA A 84 12.23 0.50 -16.87
N LEU A 85 13.32 -0.27 -16.92
CA LEU A 85 13.28 -1.70 -17.24
C LEU A 85 12.59 -2.51 -16.13
N ALA A 86 12.89 -2.22 -14.85
CA ALA A 86 12.21 -2.84 -13.72
C ALA A 86 10.70 -2.58 -13.75
N ALA A 87 10.29 -1.33 -13.99
CA ALA A 87 8.89 -0.95 -14.13
C ALA A 87 8.19 -1.68 -15.29
N LYS A 88 8.85 -1.85 -16.44
CA LYS A 88 8.32 -2.63 -17.57
C LYS A 88 8.08 -4.10 -17.20
N ARG A 89 9.00 -4.72 -16.46
CA ARG A 89 8.85 -6.10 -15.99
C ARG A 89 7.69 -6.22 -15.00
N ALA A 90 7.58 -5.29 -14.06
CA ALA A 90 6.46 -5.25 -13.13
C ALA A 90 5.10 -5.10 -13.84
N LEU A 91 5.00 -4.18 -14.80
CA LEU A 91 3.79 -4.01 -15.61
C LEU A 91 3.46 -5.28 -16.41
N SER A 92 4.47 -5.97 -16.95
CA SER A 92 4.26 -7.25 -17.64
C SER A 92 3.72 -8.32 -16.70
N PHE A 93 4.25 -8.42 -15.48
CA PHE A 93 3.75 -9.33 -14.45
C PHE A 93 2.28 -9.04 -14.11
N LEU A 94 1.94 -7.77 -13.85
CA LEU A 94 0.58 -7.36 -13.51
C LEU A 94 -0.42 -7.58 -14.66
N LYS A 95 0.02 -7.41 -15.91
CA LYS A 95 -0.78 -7.67 -17.12
C LYS A 95 -1.09 -9.15 -17.33
N ASN A 96 -0.23 -10.06 -16.87
CA ASN A 96 -0.47 -11.50 -16.96
C ASN A 96 -1.52 -12.02 -15.97
N ARG A 97 -2.08 -11.14 -15.13
CA ARG A 97 -3.21 -11.40 -14.21
C ARG A 97 -3.05 -12.67 -13.37
N PRO A 98 -2.01 -12.78 -12.52
CA PRO A 98 -1.95 -13.87 -11.57
C PRO A 98 -3.24 -13.88 -10.73
N GLN A 99 -3.82 -15.07 -10.48
CA GLN A 99 -5.13 -15.22 -9.84
C GLN A 99 -5.20 -14.52 -8.46
N ALA A 100 -4.07 -14.44 -7.76
CA ALA A 100 -3.93 -13.80 -6.46
C ALA A 100 -3.68 -12.28 -6.52
N VAL A 101 -3.76 -11.63 -7.68
CA VAL A 101 -3.50 -10.18 -7.85
C VAL A 101 -4.78 -9.45 -8.24
N LYS A 102 -5.11 -8.38 -7.52
CA LYS A 102 -6.27 -7.51 -7.75
C LYS A 102 -5.82 -6.05 -7.74
N CYS A 103 -6.41 -5.24 -8.61
CA CYS A 103 -6.15 -3.80 -8.63
C CYS A 103 -7.29 -3.06 -7.94
N VAL A 104 -6.96 -2.04 -7.15
CA VAL A 104 -7.91 -1.41 -6.22
C VAL A 104 -7.84 0.10 -6.31
N THR A 105 -9.01 0.73 -6.38
CA THR A 105 -9.13 2.18 -6.36
C THR A 105 -8.98 2.76 -4.95
N THR A 106 -8.70 4.05 -4.84
CA THR A 106 -8.69 4.75 -3.54
C THR A 106 -10.04 4.68 -2.81
N LYS A 107 -11.14 4.46 -3.56
CA LYS A 107 -12.50 4.27 -3.06
C LYS A 107 -12.86 2.80 -2.78
N GLY A 108 -11.91 1.87 -2.94
CA GLY A 108 -12.07 0.45 -2.61
C GLY A 108 -12.71 -0.42 -3.70
N ALA A 109 -12.95 0.13 -4.89
CA ALA A 109 -13.45 -0.67 -6.01
C ALA A 109 -12.35 -1.61 -6.51
N VAL A 110 -12.65 -2.91 -6.58
CA VAL A 110 -11.76 -3.92 -7.12
C VAL A 110 -11.98 -4.03 -8.62
N LEU A 111 -10.93 -3.83 -9.41
CA LEU A 111 -11.00 -3.77 -10.86
C LEU A 111 -10.75 -5.14 -11.50
N SER A 112 -11.76 -5.60 -12.27
CA SER A 112 -11.73 -6.84 -13.04
C SER A 112 -11.02 -6.72 -14.38
N SER A 113 -10.44 -5.57 -14.73
CA SER A 113 -9.62 -5.35 -15.94
C SER A 113 -8.38 -4.50 -15.62
N THR A 114 -7.29 -4.71 -16.37
CA THR A 114 -6.08 -3.88 -16.33
C THR A 114 -6.09 -2.76 -17.38
N THR A 115 -7.20 -2.56 -18.11
CA THR A 115 -7.39 -1.40 -18.97
C THR A 115 -7.77 -0.22 -18.07
N PHE A 116 -6.76 0.43 -17.50
CA PHE A 116 -6.96 1.49 -16.53
C PHE A 116 -7.29 2.80 -17.24
N THR A 117 -8.54 3.25 -17.09
CA THR A 117 -8.85 4.68 -17.14
C THR A 117 -8.32 5.28 -15.84
N THR A 118 -7.59 6.38 -15.92
CA THR A 118 -7.24 7.20 -14.75
C THR A 118 -8.47 7.38 -13.86
N GLU A 119 -8.32 7.20 -12.54
CA GLU A 119 -9.36 7.64 -11.61
C GLU A 119 -9.68 9.11 -11.91
N ASP A 120 -10.97 9.45 -11.95
CA ASP A 120 -11.42 10.83 -12.00
C ASP A 120 -11.04 11.46 -10.66
N ASP A 121 -9.82 11.99 -10.59
CA ASP A 121 -9.28 12.71 -9.44
C ASP A 121 -10.16 13.94 -9.27
N SER A 122 -11.03 13.92 -8.26
CA SER A 122 -11.71 15.14 -7.84
C SER A 122 -10.65 16.21 -7.54
N MET A 123 -10.96 17.50 -7.68
CA MET A 123 -9.97 18.56 -7.46
C MET A 123 -9.30 18.49 -6.08
N MET A 124 -9.97 17.88 -5.10
CA MET A 124 -9.46 17.59 -3.76
C MET A 124 -8.44 16.44 -3.76
N ASP A 125 -8.67 15.37 -4.53
CA ASP A 125 -7.79 14.20 -4.63
C ASP A 125 -6.48 14.50 -5.38
N ALA A 126 -6.48 15.51 -6.26
CA ALA A 126 -5.29 15.96 -6.99
C ALA A 126 -4.19 16.52 -6.05
N THR A 127 -4.54 16.89 -4.82
CA THR A 127 -3.59 17.36 -3.80
C THR A 127 -2.93 16.23 -3.01
N PHE A 128 -3.47 15.01 -3.07
CA PHE A 128 -2.89 13.87 -2.36
C PHE A 128 -1.60 13.40 -3.04
N LYS A 129 -0.58 13.16 -2.21
CA LYS A 129 0.62 12.45 -2.66
C LYS A 129 0.29 10.98 -2.89
N ASN A 130 1.10 10.30 -3.68
CA ASN A 130 0.90 8.88 -3.99
C ASN A 130 0.87 8.02 -2.71
N ASP A 131 1.74 8.31 -1.73
CA ASP A 131 1.67 7.74 -0.38
C ASP A 131 0.29 7.82 0.26
N ASP A 132 -0.36 8.99 0.16
CA ASP A 132 -1.64 9.24 0.82
C ASP A 132 -2.75 8.45 0.11
N LYS A 133 -2.65 8.28 -1.22
CA LYS A 133 -3.54 7.41 -2.00
C LYS A 133 -3.35 5.92 -1.67
N ILE A 134 -2.10 5.47 -1.47
CA ILE A 134 -1.80 4.09 -1.03
C ILE A 134 -2.40 3.84 0.37
N LEU A 135 -2.21 4.77 1.31
CA LEU A 135 -2.78 4.67 2.66
C LEU A 135 -4.31 4.72 2.65
N ALA A 136 -4.92 5.59 1.84
CA ALA A 136 -6.37 5.64 1.68
C ALA A 136 -6.91 4.28 1.21
N THR A 137 -6.22 3.64 0.26
CA THR A 137 -6.55 2.29 -0.21
C THR A 137 -6.49 1.27 0.94
N CYS A 138 -5.42 1.28 1.74
CA CYS A 138 -5.29 0.40 2.92
C CYS A 138 -6.44 0.60 3.91
N LEU A 139 -6.81 1.85 4.19
CA LEU A 139 -7.87 2.20 5.13
C LEU A 139 -9.24 1.73 4.64
N VAL A 140 -9.57 1.94 3.36
CA VAL A 140 -10.85 1.50 2.80
C VAL A 140 -10.95 -0.02 2.81
N LEU A 141 -9.89 -0.74 2.46
CA LEU A 141 -9.85 -2.21 2.57
C LEU A 141 -10.01 -2.69 4.02
N SER A 142 -9.53 -1.91 4.99
CA SER A 142 -9.65 -2.23 6.41
C SER A 142 -11.05 -1.95 6.99
N LYS A 143 -11.82 -1.02 6.41
CA LYS A 143 -13.14 -0.61 6.93
C LYS A 143 -14.19 -1.71 6.83
N GLY A 144 -14.22 -2.47 5.74
CA GLY A 144 -15.19 -3.55 5.53
C GLY A 144 -15.17 -4.65 6.62
N HIS A 145 -14.09 -4.75 7.39
CA HIS A 145 -13.91 -5.73 8.46
C HIS A 145 -13.99 -5.14 9.89
N ARG A 146 -13.88 -3.82 10.05
CA ARG A 146 -13.84 -3.16 11.38
C ARG A 146 -15.23 -2.89 11.97
N GLU A 147 -16.29 -2.89 11.16
CA GLU A 147 -17.67 -2.60 11.61
C GLU A 147 -18.30 -3.73 12.45
N GLN A 148 -17.67 -4.91 12.50
CA GLN A 148 -18.21 -6.10 13.17
C GLN A 148 -17.76 -6.26 14.63
N GLN A 149 -16.94 -5.34 15.17
CA GLN A 149 -16.35 -5.48 16.51
C GLN A 149 -17.00 -4.50 17.49
N ALA A 150 -17.93 -5.03 18.30
CA ALA A 150 -18.57 -4.29 19.38
C ALA A 150 -17.51 -3.87 20.44
N VAL A 151 -17.60 -2.62 20.88
CA VAL A 151 -16.71 -2.08 21.92
C VAL A 151 -17.36 -2.35 23.26
N GLU A 152 -16.79 -3.27 24.04
CA GLU A 152 -17.13 -3.41 25.46
C GLU A 152 -16.49 -2.25 26.24
N THR A 153 -17.28 -1.58 27.08
CA THR A 153 -16.85 -0.40 27.83
C THR A 153 -15.80 -0.77 28.88
N GLY A 154 -14.59 -0.21 28.75
CA GLY A 154 -13.52 -0.30 29.76
C GLY A 154 -12.29 -1.10 29.34
N GLU A 155 -12.36 -1.87 28.25
CA GLU A 155 -11.22 -2.60 27.69
C GLU A 155 -10.56 -1.83 26.53
N PRO A 156 -9.25 -2.07 26.27
CA PRO A 156 -8.61 -1.56 25.08
C PRO A 156 -9.34 -2.04 23.82
N LYS A 157 -9.49 -1.15 22.85
CA LYS A 157 -10.19 -1.47 21.59
C LYS A 157 -9.42 -2.57 20.86
N LYS A 158 -9.97 -3.78 20.83
CA LYS A 158 -9.45 -4.89 20.03
C LYS A 158 -9.92 -4.68 18.59
N LEU A 159 -8.98 -4.71 17.65
CA LEU A 159 -9.20 -4.59 16.21
C LEU A 159 -8.57 -5.81 15.53
N VAL A 160 -9.26 -6.43 14.59
CA VAL A 160 -8.63 -7.40 13.69
C VAL A 160 -8.33 -6.70 12.37
N SER A 161 -7.11 -6.84 11.86
CA SER A 161 -6.71 -6.32 10.55
C SER A 161 -6.26 -7.45 9.64
N GLU A 162 -6.95 -7.60 8.51
CA GLU A 162 -6.56 -8.51 7.43
C GLU A 162 -5.65 -7.87 6.38
N VAL A 163 -5.49 -6.54 6.46
CA VAL A 163 -4.68 -5.75 5.52
C VAL A 163 -3.31 -5.48 6.11
N VAL A 164 -2.26 -5.67 5.31
CA VAL A 164 -0.89 -5.29 5.62
C VAL A 164 -0.31 -4.49 4.46
N LEU A 165 0.22 -3.30 4.77
CA LEU A 165 1.00 -2.49 3.84
C LEU A 165 2.42 -3.06 3.74
N LEU A 166 2.91 -3.24 2.51
CA LEU A 166 4.28 -3.64 2.22
C LEU A 166 5.04 -2.44 1.68
N THR A 167 6.07 -1.99 2.41
CA THR A 167 6.90 -0.86 2.02
C THR A 167 8.20 -0.83 2.82
N ASP A 168 9.28 -0.43 2.14
CA ASP A 168 10.58 -0.12 2.76
C ASP A 168 10.71 1.40 3.04
N ASP A 169 9.73 2.22 2.62
CA ASP A 169 9.75 3.67 2.83
C ASP A 169 9.42 4.03 4.29
N ARG A 170 10.38 4.68 4.96
CA ARG A 170 10.26 5.08 6.36
C ARG A 170 9.12 6.08 6.61
N ASN A 171 8.89 7.03 5.70
CA ASN A 171 7.85 8.04 5.86
C ASN A 171 6.47 7.41 5.69
N LEU A 172 6.29 6.57 4.68
CA LEU A 172 5.05 5.83 4.46
C LEU A 172 4.76 4.89 5.63
N ARG A 173 5.78 4.19 6.15
CA ARG A 173 5.68 3.37 7.36
C ARG A 173 5.20 4.17 8.57
N VAL A 174 5.77 5.34 8.83
CA VAL A 174 5.32 6.22 9.93
C VAL A 174 3.87 6.65 9.73
N LYS A 175 3.47 7.04 8.51
CA LYS A 175 2.10 7.44 8.21
C LYS A 175 1.09 6.29 8.38
N ALA A 176 1.48 5.05 8.10
CA ALA A 176 0.67 3.85 8.27
C ALA A 176 0.46 3.53 9.75
N LEU A 177 1.54 3.52 10.54
CA LEU A 177 1.48 3.30 12.00
C LEU A 177 0.61 4.35 12.70
N ALA A 178 0.72 5.63 12.29
CA ALA A 178 -0.12 6.70 12.81
C ALA A 178 -1.63 6.56 12.51
N ARG A 179 -2.01 5.61 11.66
CA ARG A 179 -3.39 5.32 11.24
C ARG A 179 -3.84 3.90 11.59
N ASP A 180 -3.10 3.22 12.48
CA ASP A 180 -3.39 1.84 12.88
C ASP A 180 -3.45 0.86 11.70
N VAL A 181 -2.61 1.08 10.68
CA VAL A 181 -2.44 0.18 9.52
C VAL A 181 -1.20 -0.68 9.75
N PRO A 182 -1.34 -2.02 9.85
CA PRO A 182 -0.19 -2.92 9.91
C PRO A 182 0.73 -2.74 8.70
N VAL A 183 2.03 -2.68 8.94
CA VAL A 183 3.03 -2.41 7.91
C VAL A 183 4.28 -3.26 8.14
N ARG A 184 4.85 -3.80 7.07
CA ARG A 184 6.07 -4.62 7.07
C ARG A 184 6.90 -4.33 5.82
N GLU A 185 8.21 -4.55 5.92
CA GLU A 185 9.07 -4.69 4.75
C GLU A 185 8.76 -6.03 4.07
N LEU A 186 8.87 -6.12 2.73
CA LEU A 186 8.45 -7.32 2.01
C LEU A 186 9.29 -8.55 2.40
N VAL A 187 10.59 -8.37 2.56
CA VAL A 187 11.51 -9.45 2.95
C VAL A 187 11.15 -10.01 4.33
N ASP A 188 10.94 -9.11 5.30
CA ASP A 188 10.54 -9.48 6.66
C ASP A 188 9.19 -10.18 6.69
N PHE A 189 8.22 -9.71 5.90
CA PHE A 189 6.91 -10.35 5.78
C PHE A 189 7.04 -11.78 5.27
N MET A 190 7.85 -12.03 4.24
CA MET A 190 8.06 -13.36 3.70
C MET A 190 8.70 -14.30 4.71
N GLN A 191 9.70 -13.85 5.46
CA GLN A 191 10.33 -14.65 6.50
C GLN A 191 9.33 -15.04 7.58
N TRP A 192 8.52 -14.08 8.04
CA TRP A 192 7.45 -14.33 9.01
C TRP A 192 6.40 -15.32 8.47
N ALA A 193 6.08 -15.24 7.17
CA ALA A 193 5.11 -16.10 6.51
C ALA A 193 5.66 -17.51 6.15
N GLY A 194 6.96 -17.78 6.37
CA GLY A 194 7.59 -19.04 5.97
C GLY A 194 7.76 -19.19 4.45
N LEU A 195 7.88 -18.07 3.72
CA LEU A 195 8.06 -18.01 2.26
C LEU A 195 9.48 -17.61 1.83
N GLY A 196 10.38 -17.35 2.80
CA GLY A 196 11.73 -16.82 2.61
C GLY A 196 12.84 -17.86 2.58
#